data_AF-A0A967GS43-F1
#
_entry.id   AF-A0A967GS43-F1
#
_cell.length_a   1.000
_cell.length_b   1.000
_cell.length_c   1.000
_cell.angle_alpha   90.00
_cell.angle_beta   90.00
_cell.angle_gamma   90.00
#
_symmetry.space_group_name_H-M   'P 1'
#
loop_
_entity.id
_entity.type
_entity.pdbx_description
1 polymer ?
#
loop_
_entity_poly.entity_id
_entity_poly.type
_entity_poly.pdbx_seq_one_letter_code
_entity_poly.pdbx_strand_id
1 'polypeptide(L)'
;MAPYRPAVMRHWDGHVDGNLFLDERQRDAFRKNGWDLNSQAGDPMFVDPAKGDYRVRDGSPALGLGFKNFPMDRFGVQKPALKAIARTPKLPVVNLSRLEEETEDVAPVAWMGATLKALVGQEFSAFGVGKEEGGLHVIALPADAPAAGMGLKQGDVVQSVNGRPTPSAEAFSDAVKDITAGQPLELGLVRYQNAVVLHVDGRRE
;
A
#
# COMPACT_ATOMS: atom_id res chain seq x y z
N MET A 1 10.42 -0.68 -6.59
CA MET A 1 9.59 0.25 -5.79
C MET A 1 8.38 0.55 -6.67
N ALA A 2 7.16 0.24 -6.24
CA ALA A 2 5.95 0.37 -7.09
C ALA A 2 5.68 1.84 -7.47
N PRO A 3 4.91 2.12 -8.54
CA PRO A 3 4.37 3.46 -8.75
C PRO A 3 3.69 3.95 -7.47
N TYR A 4 4.17 5.10 -7.00
CA TYR A 4 3.67 5.75 -5.81
C TYR A 4 2.17 5.98 -5.96
N ARG A 5 1.37 5.20 -5.23
CA ARG A 5 -0.05 5.49 -5.04
C ARG A 5 -0.12 6.53 -3.92
N PRO A 6 -0.57 7.75 -4.21
CA PRO A 6 -0.69 8.75 -3.17
C PRO A 6 -1.62 8.19 -2.09
N ALA A 7 -1.36 8.56 -0.84
CA ALA A 7 -2.39 8.44 0.19
C ALA A 7 -3.70 9.03 -0.36
N VAL A 8 -4.85 8.55 0.10
CA VAL A 8 -6.16 9.12 -0.28
C VAL A 8 -6.25 10.54 0.29
N MET A 9 -5.56 11.46 -0.33
CA MET A 9 -5.54 12.88 -0.03
C MET A 9 -6.72 13.46 -0.76
N ARG A 10 -7.78 13.75 -0.02
CA ARG A 10 -8.96 14.39 -0.61
C ARG A 10 -8.62 15.80 -1.12
N HIS A 11 -7.60 16.44 -0.53
CA HIS A 11 -7.19 17.81 -0.79
C HIS A 11 -5.65 17.88 -0.71
N TRP A 12 -5.02 18.47 -1.72
CA TRP A 12 -3.59 18.80 -1.73
C TRP A 12 -3.45 20.29 -1.53
N ASP A 13 -2.83 20.71 -0.43
CA ASP A 13 -2.64 22.12 -0.08
C ASP A 13 -1.34 22.72 -0.64
N GLY A 14 -0.61 21.98 -1.48
CA GLY A 14 0.53 22.50 -2.24
C GLY A 14 1.85 22.62 -1.48
N HIS A 15 1.95 22.10 -0.24
CA HIS A 15 3.19 22.17 0.53
C HIS A 15 4.27 21.18 0.08
N VAL A 16 3.92 20.20 -0.74
CA VAL A 16 4.85 19.25 -1.34
C VAL A 16 4.78 19.46 -2.85
N ASP A 17 5.83 19.96 -3.49
CA ASP A 17 5.83 20.28 -4.93
C ASP A 17 7.24 20.20 -5.56
N GLY A 18 8.20 19.63 -4.83
CA GLY A 18 9.62 19.56 -5.22
C GLY A 18 10.18 18.14 -5.09
N ASN A 19 9.40 17.14 -5.50
CA ASN A 19 9.78 15.74 -5.42
C ASN A 19 10.69 15.33 -6.59
N LEU A 20 11.58 14.36 -6.34
CA LEU A 20 12.31 13.66 -7.39
C LEU A 20 11.65 12.30 -7.64
N PHE A 21 10.99 12.17 -8.79
CA PHE A 21 10.47 10.90 -9.28
C PHE A 21 11.59 10.10 -9.97
N LEU A 22 11.52 8.78 -9.92
CA LEU A 22 12.47 7.92 -10.66
C LEU A 22 12.07 7.76 -12.13
N ASP A 23 10.78 7.95 -12.45
CA ASP A 23 10.21 7.78 -13.79
C ASP A 23 9.36 9.00 -14.15
N GLU A 24 9.53 9.49 -15.38
CA GLU A 24 8.76 10.59 -15.93
C GLU A 24 7.27 10.27 -15.98
N ARG A 25 6.90 9.02 -16.28
CA ARG A 25 5.49 8.60 -16.35
C ARG A 25 4.79 8.79 -15.01
N GLN A 26 5.48 8.51 -13.91
CA GLN A 26 4.94 8.69 -12.56
C GLN A 26 4.74 10.17 -12.25
N ARG A 27 5.77 11.01 -12.47
CA ARG A 27 5.65 12.47 -12.30
C ARG A 27 4.47 13.03 -13.10
N ASP A 28 4.34 12.62 -14.37
CA ASP A 28 3.33 13.15 -15.27
C ASP A 28 1.90 12.74 -14.87
N ALA A 29 1.74 11.58 -14.21
CA ALA A 29 0.45 11.19 -13.64
C ALA A 29 -0.02 12.15 -12.52
N PHE A 30 0.90 12.68 -11.71
CA PHE A 30 0.58 13.66 -10.67
C PHE A 30 0.28 15.04 -11.27
N ARG A 31 1.08 15.45 -12.27
CA ARG A 31 0.88 16.71 -12.99
C ARG A 31 -0.48 16.82 -13.66
N LYS A 32 -1.01 15.71 -14.21
CA LYS A 32 -2.37 15.66 -14.79
C LYS A 32 -3.47 16.05 -13.79
N ASN A 33 -3.25 15.81 -12.50
CA ASN A 33 -4.17 16.18 -11.43
C ASN A 33 -3.88 17.58 -10.85
N GLY A 34 -2.96 18.34 -11.45
CA GLY A 34 -2.52 19.65 -10.96
C GLY A 34 -1.58 19.59 -9.76
N TRP A 35 -0.99 18.42 -9.46
CA TRP A 35 -0.08 18.20 -8.35
C TRP A 35 1.37 18.11 -8.84
N ASP A 36 2.34 18.37 -7.96
CA ASP A 36 3.78 18.14 -8.24
C ASP A 36 4.27 18.82 -9.55
N LEU A 37 3.81 20.05 -9.79
CA LEU A 37 4.14 20.80 -11.00
C LEU A 37 5.63 21.16 -11.05
N ASN A 38 6.25 21.46 -9.91
CA ASN A 38 7.67 21.82 -9.82
C ASN A 38 8.60 20.61 -9.58
N SER A 39 8.04 19.41 -9.44
CA SER A 39 8.79 18.17 -9.28
C SER A 39 9.52 17.76 -10.56
N GLN A 40 10.63 17.03 -10.42
CA GLN A 40 11.44 16.52 -11.54
C GLN A 40 11.45 15.00 -11.55
N ALA A 41 11.90 14.40 -12.65
CA ALA A 41 12.12 12.97 -12.75
C ALA A 41 13.54 12.69 -13.25
N GLY A 42 14.18 11.65 -12.73
CA GLY A 42 15.51 11.23 -13.14
C GLY A 42 16.24 10.37 -12.11
N ASP A 43 17.45 9.95 -12.46
CA ASP A 43 18.32 9.21 -11.56
C ASP A 43 18.79 10.13 -10.40
N PRO A 44 18.58 9.76 -9.13
CA PRO A 44 19.09 10.53 -7.99
C PRO A 44 20.62 10.57 -7.92
N MET A 45 21.34 9.68 -8.60
CA MET A 45 22.80 9.60 -8.64
C MET A 45 23.43 9.40 -7.25
N PHE A 46 22.91 8.46 -6.46
CA PHE A 46 23.43 8.16 -5.12
C PHE A 46 24.92 7.79 -5.12
N VAL A 47 25.67 8.28 -4.12
CA VAL A 47 27.12 8.08 -3.97
C VAL A 47 27.48 6.61 -3.76
N ASP A 48 26.91 5.93 -2.76
CA ASP A 48 27.14 4.49 -2.52
C ASP A 48 25.98 3.87 -1.72
N PRO A 49 24.80 3.67 -2.35
CA PRO A 49 23.61 3.20 -1.64
C PRO A 49 23.77 1.77 -1.09
N ALA A 50 24.62 0.95 -1.70
CA ALA A 50 24.92 -0.41 -1.23
C ALA A 50 25.59 -0.42 0.16
N LYS A 51 26.31 0.67 0.51
CA LYS A 51 26.88 0.88 1.84
C LYS A 51 26.07 1.85 2.72
N GLY A 52 24.90 2.28 2.26
CA GLY A 52 24.02 3.19 2.98
C GLY A 52 24.35 4.67 2.81
N ASP A 53 25.21 5.03 1.85
CA ASP A 53 25.49 6.42 1.52
C ASP A 53 24.54 6.91 0.43
N TYR A 54 23.39 7.42 0.88
CA TYR A 54 22.32 7.97 0.05
C TYR A 54 22.48 9.47 -0.23
N ARG A 55 23.68 10.03 -0.01
CA ARG A 55 24.00 11.35 -0.58
C ARG A 55 23.96 11.25 -2.10
N VAL A 56 23.67 12.36 -2.77
CA VAL A 56 23.64 12.46 -4.23
C VAL A 56 24.92 13.10 -4.75
N ARG A 57 25.40 12.67 -5.91
CA ARG A 57 26.57 13.28 -6.58
C ARG A 57 26.23 14.66 -7.14
N ASP A 58 27.27 15.44 -7.41
CA ASP A 58 27.14 16.67 -8.19
C ASP A 58 26.48 16.39 -9.53
N GLY A 59 25.57 17.28 -9.95
CA GLY A 59 24.75 17.09 -11.15
C GLY A 59 23.46 16.29 -10.93
N SER A 60 23.21 15.76 -9.73
CA SER A 60 21.93 15.12 -9.41
C SER A 60 20.75 16.10 -9.57
N PRO A 61 19.64 15.69 -10.21
CA PRO A 61 18.43 16.51 -10.31
C PRO A 61 17.84 16.86 -8.95
N ALA A 62 18.08 16.03 -7.92
CA ALA A 62 17.65 16.33 -6.55
C ALA A 62 18.21 17.67 -6.04
N LEU A 63 19.47 17.98 -6.37
CA LEU A 63 20.10 19.24 -5.96
C LEU A 63 19.41 20.44 -6.61
N GLY A 64 18.95 20.30 -7.85
CA GLY A 64 18.17 21.33 -8.56
C GLY A 64 16.80 21.59 -7.93
N LEU A 65 16.22 20.59 -7.26
CA LEU A 65 14.99 20.71 -6.47
C LEU A 65 15.23 21.31 -5.06
N GLY A 66 16.47 21.65 -4.74
CA GLY A 66 16.84 22.22 -3.43
C GLY A 66 17.18 21.17 -2.37
N PHE A 67 17.26 19.88 -2.72
CA PHE A 67 17.79 18.86 -1.81
C PHE A 67 19.23 19.19 -1.43
N LYS A 68 19.56 18.98 -0.16
CA LYS A 68 20.91 19.18 0.36
C LYS A 68 21.38 17.91 1.02
N ASN A 69 22.55 17.43 0.59
CA ASN A 69 23.22 16.31 1.25
C ASN A 69 23.40 16.61 2.74
N PHE A 70 23.16 15.60 3.57
CA PHE A 70 23.37 15.66 5.02
C PHE A 70 24.20 14.45 5.47
N PRO A 71 24.78 14.47 6.69
CA PRO A 71 25.60 13.38 7.18
C PRO A 71 24.81 12.08 7.36
N MET A 72 25.29 11.00 6.75
CA MET A 72 24.63 9.68 6.74
C MET A 72 24.83 8.84 8.01
N ASP A 73 25.48 9.42 9.01
CA ASP A 73 25.88 8.78 10.26
C ASP A 73 25.33 9.47 11.52
N ARG A 74 24.54 10.54 11.33
CA ARG A 74 23.99 11.39 12.41
C ARG A 74 22.49 11.22 12.64
N PHE A 75 21.95 10.05 12.36
CA PHE A 75 20.56 9.67 12.67
C PHE A 75 20.50 8.26 13.26
N GLY A 76 19.35 7.90 13.85
CA GLY A 76 19.18 6.61 14.54
C GLY A 76 19.85 6.57 15.92
N VAL A 77 20.48 5.44 16.27
CA VAL A 77 21.11 5.22 17.58
C VAL A 77 22.46 5.94 17.67
N GLN A 78 22.50 7.02 18.45
CA GLN A 78 23.71 7.87 18.56
C GLN A 78 24.54 7.62 19.82
N LYS A 79 23.93 7.16 20.92
CA LYS A 79 24.65 6.93 22.19
C LYS A 79 25.70 5.83 22.01
N PRO A 80 26.99 6.05 22.32
CA PRO A 80 28.05 5.09 22.01
C PRO A 80 27.78 3.66 22.53
N ALA A 81 27.33 3.56 23.78
CA ALA A 81 26.98 2.28 24.40
C ALA A 81 25.84 1.54 23.68
N LEU A 82 24.86 2.28 23.16
CA LEU A 82 23.73 1.68 22.41
C LEU A 82 24.11 1.39 20.96
N LYS A 83 24.92 2.25 20.34
CA LYS A 83 25.43 2.06 18.97
C LYS A 83 26.29 0.80 18.88
N ALA A 84 27.07 0.49 19.92
CA ALA A 84 27.89 -0.72 20.01
C ALA A 84 27.07 -2.02 20.03
N ILE A 85 25.82 -1.99 20.52
CA ILE A 85 24.93 -3.16 20.58
C ILE A 85 23.82 -3.13 19.53
N ALA A 86 23.74 -2.06 18.74
CA ALA A 86 22.74 -1.91 17.70
C ALA A 86 23.05 -2.84 16.54
N ARG A 87 22.04 -3.59 16.07
CA ARG A 87 22.18 -4.45 14.91
C ARG A 87 22.21 -3.61 13.64
N THR A 88 23.17 -3.87 12.75
CA THR A 88 23.18 -3.27 11.42
C THR A 88 22.19 -4.01 10.52
N PRO A 89 21.19 -3.33 9.93
CA PRO A 89 20.29 -3.97 8.99
C PRO A 89 21.06 -4.34 7.71
N LYS A 90 20.68 -5.46 7.08
CA LYS A 90 21.12 -5.76 5.72
C LYS A 90 20.40 -4.80 4.77
N LEU A 91 21.15 -3.89 4.16
CA LEU A 91 20.57 -2.94 3.22
C LEU A 91 20.18 -3.67 1.92
N PRO A 92 18.99 -3.39 1.37
CA PRO A 92 18.60 -3.93 0.08
C PRO A 92 19.44 -3.30 -1.03
N VAL A 93 19.67 -4.05 -2.11
CA VAL A 93 20.27 -3.50 -3.32
C VAL A 93 19.27 -2.54 -3.96
N VAL A 94 19.66 -1.27 -4.11
CA VAL A 94 18.83 -0.30 -4.83
C VAL A 94 18.91 -0.62 -6.32
N ASN A 95 17.81 -1.13 -6.87
CA ASN A 95 17.67 -1.36 -8.30
C ASN A 95 16.74 -0.29 -8.89
N LEU A 96 17.34 0.77 -9.45
CA LEU A 96 16.62 1.88 -10.08
C LEU A 96 15.97 1.50 -11.42
N SER A 97 16.43 0.42 -12.06
CA SER A 97 15.89 -0.09 -13.33
C SER A 97 14.68 -1.02 -13.17
N ARG A 98 14.39 -1.52 -11.96
CA ARG A 98 13.30 -2.47 -11.72
C ARG A 98 12.02 -1.74 -11.32
N LEU A 99 11.47 -1.02 -12.29
CA LEU A 99 10.09 -0.49 -12.27
C LEU A 99 9.17 -1.40 -13.09
N GLU A 100 9.42 -2.71 -13.08
CA GLU A 100 8.41 -3.65 -13.52
C GLU A 100 7.28 -3.63 -12.50
N GLU A 101 6.10 -3.33 -13.01
CA GLU A 101 4.85 -3.43 -12.29
C GLU A 101 4.72 -4.86 -11.75
N GLU A 102 4.97 -5.06 -10.44
CA GLU A 102 4.24 -6.10 -9.70
C GLU A 102 2.78 -5.62 -9.54
N THR A 103 2.13 -5.21 -10.63
CA THR A 103 0.73 -5.53 -10.79
C THR A 103 0.75 -6.99 -11.20
N GLU A 104 0.87 -7.88 -10.21
CA GLU A 104 0.23 -9.17 -10.42
C GLU A 104 -1.22 -8.83 -10.78
N ASP A 105 -1.58 -9.12 -12.02
CA ASP A 105 -2.91 -8.86 -12.56
C ASP A 105 -3.84 -9.90 -11.94
N VAL A 106 -4.16 -9.69 -10.67
CA VAL A 106 -5.05 -10.57 -9.93
C VAL A 106 -6.47 -10.22 -10.32
N ALA A 107 -7.12 -11.16 -10.99
CA ALA A 107 -8.51 -11.03 -11.40
C ALA A 107 -9.40 -10.72 -10.19
N PRO A 108 -10.26 -9.69 -10.26
CA PRO A 108 -11.20 -9.39 -9.20
C PRO A 108 -12.24 -10.51 -9.00
N VAL A 109 -12.73 -10.64 -7.77
CA VAL A 109 -13.83 -11.52 -7.38
C VAL A 109 -15.09 -10.68 -7.14
N ALA A 110 -16.20 -11.09 -7.74
CA ALA A 110 -17.51 -10.51 -7.44
C ALA A 110 -18.19 -11.28 -6.30
N TRP A 111 -18.69 -10.57 -5.30
CA TRP A 111 -19.41 -11.19 -4.19
C TRP A 111 -20.47 -10.25 -3.63
N MET A 112 -21.74 -10.68 -3.64
CA MET A 112 -22.86 -9.93 -3.06
C MET A 112 -22.96 -8.46 -3.55
N GLY A 113 -22.66 -8.24 -4.83
CA GLY A 113 -22.63 -6.91 -5.47
C GLY A 113 -21.35 -6.11 -5.24
N ALA A 114 -20.45 -6.57 -4.38
CA ALA A 114 -19.11 -6.00 -4.20
C ALA A 114 -18.13 -6.54 -5.25
N THR A 115 -17.12 -5.74 -5.59
CA THR A 115 -15.93 -6.18 -6.33
C THR A 115 -14.74 -6.16 -5.37
N LEU A 116 -14.09 -7.31 -5.24
CA LEU A 116 -12.96 -7.53 -4.36
C LEU A 116 -11.71 -7.90 -5.15
N LYS A 117 -10.54 -7.52 -4.67
CA LYS A 117 -9.25 -7.89 -5.27
C LYS A 117 -8.28 -8.30 -4.17
N ALA A 118 -7.55 -9.40 -4.37
CA ALA A 118 -6.51 -9.78 -3.42
C ALA A 118 -5.40 -8.71 -3.37
N LEU A 119 -4.85 -8.48 -2.18
CA LEU A 119 -3.75 -7.55 -1.99
C LEU A 119 -2.47 -8.06 -2.67
N VAL A 120 -1.74 -7.14 -3.31
CA VAL A 120 -0.45 -7.45 -3.95
C VAL A 120 0.61 -6.39 -3.64
N GLY A 121 1.88 -6.78 -3.70
CA GLY A 121 3.02 -5.86 -3.68
C GLY A 121 3.05 -4.89 -2.49
N GLN A 122 2.80 -3.61 -2.76
CA GLN A 122 2.81 -2.53 -1.76
C GLN A 122 1.42 -2.25 -1.15
N GLU A 123 0.36 -2.86 -1.68
CA GLU A 123 -1.01 -2.66 -1.17
C GLU A 123 -1.10 -3.14 0.30
N PHE A 124 -0.38 -4.22 0.64
CA PHE A 124 -0.18 -4.69 2.02
C PHE A 124 0.19 -3.57 3.00
N SER A 125 1.23 -2.80 2.68
CA SER A 125 1.69 -1.70 3.53
C SER A 125 0.70 -0.55 3.58
N ALA A 126 -0.01 -0.26 2.47
CA ALA A 126 -1.02 0.80 2.44
C ALA A 126 -2.20 0.53 3.40
N PHE A 127 -2.61 -0.74 3.51
CA PHE A 127 -3.70 -1.16 4.39
C PHE A 127 -3.24 -1.58 5.79
N GLY A 128 -1.93 -1.60 6.05
CA GLY A 128 -1.38 -2.05 7.34
C GLY A 128 -1.51 -3.55 7.57
N VAL A 129 -1.49 -4.34 6.49
CA VAL A 129 -1.70 -5.79 6.49
C VAL A 129 -0.39 -6.52 6.17
N GLY A 130 -0.12 -7.61 6.88
CA GLY A 130 1.04 -8.47 6.62
C GLY A 130 0.89 -9.26 5.31
N LYS A 131 1.99 -9.48 4.57
CA LYS A 131 1.97 -10.32 3.36
C LYS A 131 1.48 -11.75 3.63
N GLU A 132 1.84 -12.30 4.79
CA GLU A 132 1.43 -13.63 5.24
C GLU A 132 -0.04 -13.71 5.65
N GLU A 133 -0.64 -12.58 6.06
CA GLU A 133 -2.05 -12.51 6.44
C GLU A 133 -2.95 -12.47 5.20
N GLY A 134 -2.50 -11.78 4.15
CA GLY A 134 -3.27 -11.64 2.92
C GLY A 134 -4.55 -10.81 3.12
N GLY A 135 -5.44 -10.91 2.15
CA GLY A 135 -6.77 -10.31 2.24
C GLY A 135 -7.28 -9.76 0.92
N LEU A 136 -8.58 -9.48 0.87
CA LEU A 136 -9.28 -8.97 -0.30
C LEU A 136 -9.78 -7.54 -0.07
N HIS A 137 -9.20 -6.59 -0.80
CA HIS A 137 -9.61 -5.19 -0.80
C HIS A 137 -10.91 -5.02 -1.60
N VAL A 138 -11.91 -4.38 -0.98
CA VAL A 138 -13.18 -3.99 -1.60
C VAL A 138 -12.97 -2.76 -2.47
N ILE A 139 -12.70 -2.98 -3.75
CA ILE A 139 -12.38 -1.92 -4.71
C ILE A 139 -13.62 -1.17 -5.22
N ALA A 140 -14.78 -1.83 -5.24
CA ALA A 140 -16.05 -1.22 -5.60
C ALA A 140 -17.20 -1.84 -4.80
N LEU A 141 -18.13 -1.00 -4.37
CA LEU A 141 -19.33 -1.42 -3.65
C LEU A 141 -20.48 -0.43 -3.93
N PRO A 142 -21.43 -0.79 -4.82
CA PRO A 142 -22.66 -0.04 -5.01
C PRO A 142 -23.46 0.07 -3.71
N ALA A 143 -24.14 1.20 -3.49
CA ALA A 143 -24.86 1.47 -2.25
C ALA A 143 -26.08 0.54 -2.02
N ASP A 144 -26.65 0.02 -3.11
CA ASP A 144 -27.77 -0.92 -3.14
C ASP A 144 -27.33 -2.40 -3.12
N ALA A 145 -26.02 -2.66 -3.10
CA ALA A 145 -25.49 -4.01 -3.05
C ALA A 145 -25.84 -4.70 -1.72
N PRO A 146 -26.19 -6.00 -1.72
CA PRO A 146 -26.41 -6.76 -0.48
C PRO A 146 -25.25 -6.66 0.53
N ALA A 147 -24.00 -6.68 0.06
CA ALA A 147 -22.82 -6.49 0.91
C ALA A 147 -22.79 -5.11 1.61
N ALA A 148 -23.29 -4.06 0.96
CA ALA A 148 -23.39 -2.73 1.58
C ALA A 148 -24.41 -2.73 2.72
N GLY A 149 -25.54 -3.43 2.54
CA GLY A 149 -26.55 -3.64 3.58
C GLY A 149 -26.05 -4.38 4.82
N MET A 150 -24.95 -5.13 4.68
CA MET A 150 -24.26 -5.83 5.78
C MET A 150 -23.25 -4.96 6.54
N GLY A 151 -23.08 -3.71 6.12
CA GLY A 151 -22.12 -2.78 6.72
C GLY A 151 -20.70 -2.88 6.16
N LEU A 152 -20.47 -3.66 5.10
CA LEU A 152 -19.23 -3.62 4.31
C LEU A 152 -19.11 -2.25 3.64
N LYS A 153 -17.88 -1.77 3.46
CA LYS A 153 -17.59 -0.47 2.84
C LYS A 153 -16.50 -0.63 1.79
N GLN A 154 -16.55 0.23 0.77
CA GLN A 154 -15.41 0.40 -0.13
C GLN A 154 -14.17 0.81 0.68
N GLY A 155 -13.03 0.19 0.38
CA GLY A 155 -11.78 0.39 1.13
C GLY A 155 -11.55 -0.57 2.28
N ASP A 156 -12.53 -1.42 2.62
CA ASP A 156 -12.30 -2.52 3.57
C ASP A 156 -11.39 -3.59 2.94
N VAL A 157 -10.62 -4.28 3.79
CA VAL A 157 -9.89 -5.50 3.41
C VAL A 157 -10.45 -6.68 4.18
N VAL A 158 -11.05 -7.64 3.49
CA VAL A 158 -11.57 -8.87 4.12
C VAL A 158 -10.42 -9.85 4.34
N GLN A 159 -10.20 -10.24 5.57
CA GLN A 159 -9.13 -11.17 5.97
C GLN A 159 -9.65 -12.52 6.48
N SER A 160 -10.92 -12.60 6.87
CA SER A 160 -11.55 -13.87 7.20
C SER A 160 -13.05 -13.89 6.96
N VAL A 161 -13.57 -15.10 6.74
CA VAL A 161 -15.00 -15.40 6.60
C VAL A 161 -15.32 -16.57 7.53
N ASN A 162 -16.21 -16.34 8.51
CA ASN A 162 -16.56 -17.30 9.56
C ASN A 162 -15.33 -17.93 10.24
N GLY A 163 -14.35 -17.09 10.60
CA GLY A 163 -13.08 -17.50 11.21
C GLY A 163 -12.09 -18.17 10.25
N ARG A 164 -12.44 -18.44 8.98
CA ARG A 164 -11.50 -18.98 7.98
C ARG A 164 -10.68 -17.86 7.34
N PRO A 165 -9.35 -17.92 7.35
CA PRO A 165 -8.50 -16.93 6.69
C PRO A 165 -8.75 -16.88 5.18
N THR A 166 -8.71 -15.67 4.61
CA THR A 166 -8.89 -15.45 3.16
C THR A 166 -7.68 -14.73 2.56
N PRO A 167 -6.49 -15.37 2.51
CA PRO A 167 -5.28 -14.71 2.02
C PRO A 167 -5.27 -14.47 0.50
N SER A 168 -6.11 -15.20 -0.25
CA SER A 168 -6.22 -15.11 -1.71
C SER A 168 -7.67 -15.14 -2.19
N ALA A 169 -7.87 -14.81 -3.47
CA ALA A 169 -9.17 -14.86 -4.14
C ALA A 169 -9.81 -16.26 -4.10
N GLU A 170 -8.99 -17.30 -4.25
CA GLU A 170 -9.41 -18.71 -4.19
C GLU A 170 -9.86 -19.07 -2.78
N ALA A 171 -9.06 -18.73 -1.76
CA ALA A 171 -9.40 -19.00 -0.36
C ALA A 171 -10.68 -18.27 0.05
N PHE A 172 -10.87 -17.02 -0.40
CA PHE A 172 -12.13 -16.30 -0.20
C PHE A 172 -13.30 -16.98 -0.88
N SER A 173 -13.14 -17.34 -2.16
CA SER A 173 -14.19 -18.02 -2.94
C SER A 173 -14.60 -19.34 -2.29
N ASP A 174 -13.64 -20.11 -1.78
CA ASP A 174 -13.91 -21.32 -1.02
C ASP A 174 -14.60 -21.02 0.31
N ALA A 175 -14.16 -19.97 1.01
CA ALA A 175 -14.74 -19.61 2.30
C ALA A 175 -16.20 -19.12 2.21
N VAL A 176 -16.59 -18.55 1.07
CA VAL A 176 -17.97 -18.08 0.85
C VAL A 176 -18.91 -19.13 0.26
N LYS A 177 -18.40 -20.22 -0.32
CA LYS A 177 -19.24 -21.31 -0.87
C LYS A 177 -20.15 -21.96 0.17
N ASP A 178 -19.68 -22.02 1.42
CA ASP A 178 -20.41 -22.66 2.51
C ASP A 178 -21.40 -21.70 3.21
N ILE A 179 -21.48 -20.43 2.77
CA ILE A 179 -22.43 -19.48 3.32
C ILE A 179 -23.83 -19.83 2.81
N THR A 180 -24.67 -20.28 3.73
CA THR A 180 -26.08 -20.54 3.46
C THR A 180 -26.90 -19.30 3.79
N ALA A 181 -27.83 -18.92 2.91
CA ALA A 181 -28.75 -17.82 3.16
C ALA A 181 -29.50 -18.02 4.50
N GLY A 182 -29.57 -16.96 5.30
CA GLY A 182 -30.23 -16.99 6.61
C GLY A 182 -29.40 -17.62 7.74
N GLN A 183 -28.14 -18.02 7.51
CA GLN A 183 -27.19 -18.31 8.59
C GLN A 183 -26.43 -17.05 9.02
N PRO A 184 -26.00 -16.96 10.29
CA PRO A 184 -25.08 -15.92 10.72
C PRO A 184 -23.79 -15.94 9.89
N LEU A 185 -23.31 -14.76 9.54
CA LEU A 185 -22.05 -14.55 8.84
C LEU A 185 -21.15 -13.62 9.66
N GLU A 186 -19.91 -14.01 9.83
CA GLU A 186 -18.86 -13.20 10.44
C GLU A 186 -17.80 -12.87 9.39
N LEU A 187 -17.45 -11.59 9.27
CA LEU A 187 -16.32 -11.13 8.44
C LEU A 187 -15.29 -10.47 9.33
N GLY A 188 -14.07 -11.01 9.35
CA GLY A 188 -12.91 -10.31 9.89
C GLY A 188 -12.31 -9.41 8.84
N LEU A 189 -12.18 -8.12 9.13
CA LEU A 189 -11.73 -7.14 8.16
C LEU A 189 -10.81 -6.08 8.78
N VAL A 190 -10.03 -5.43 7.91
CA VAL A 190 -9.28 -4.23 8.23
C VAL A 190 -9.96 -3.04 7.59
N ARG A 191 -10.27 -2.04 8.42
CA ARG A 191 -10.88 -0.77 8.01
C ARG A 191 -10.08 0.37 8.60
N TYR A 192 -9.54 1.24 7.76
CA TYR A 192 -8.65 2.33 8.18
C TYR A 192 -7.53 1.85 9.13
N GLN A 193 -6.87 0.74 8.76
CA GLN A 193 -5.80 0.09 9.54
C GLN A 193 -6.22 -0.41 10.94
N ASN A 194 -7.53 -0.55 11.20
CA ASN A 194 -8.05 -1.14 12.43
C ASN A 194 -8.74 -2.47 12.11
N ALA A 195 -8.51 -3.47 12.96
CA ALA A 195 -9.26 -4.72 12.91
C ALA A 195 -10.72 -4.47 13.32
N VAL A 196 -11.64 -4.97 12.51
CA VAL A 196 -13.08 -4.87 12.70
C VAL A 196 -13.68 -6.25 12.42
N VAL A 197 -14.68 -6.62 13.20
CA VAL A 197 -15.50 -7.81 12.92
C VAL A 197 -16.90 -7.34 12.57
N LEU A 198 -17.40 -7.73 11.41
CA LEU A 198 -18.81 -7.55 11.05
C LEU A 198 -19.56 -8.83 11.31
N HIS A 199 -20.62 -8.75 12.12
CA HIS A 199 -21.58 -9.82 12.31
C HIS A 199 -22.86 -9.48 11.53
N VAL A 200 -23.29 -10.41 10.70
CA VAL A 200 -24.54 -10.35 9.96
C VAL A 200 -25.43 -11.44 10.51
N ASP A 201 -26.53 -11.04 11.13
CA ASP A 201 -27.49 -11.99 11.67
C ASP A 201 -28.18 -12.78 10.55
N GLY A 202 -28.27 -14.08 10.72
CA GLY A 202 -29.09 -14.94 9.89
C GLY A 202 -30.57 -14.67 10.14
N ARG A 203 -31.19 -13.76 9.39
CA ARG A 203 -32.65 -13.60 9.45
C ARG A 203 -33.31 -14.77 8.73
N ARG A 204 -34.16 -15.50 9.45
CA ARG A 204 -35.21 -16.34 8.85
C ARG A 204 -36.35 -15.40 8.47
N GLU A 205 -36.69 -15.34 7.19
CA GLU A 205 -38.06 -14.95 6.79
C GLU A 205 -39.05 -16.05 7.21
#